data_AF-W2CUY3-F1
#
_entry.id   AF-W2CUY3-F1
#
_cell.length_a   1.000
_cell.length_b   1.000
_cell.length_c   1.000
_cell.angle_alpha   90.00
_cell.angle_beta   90.00
_cell.angle_gamma   90.00
#
_symmetry.space_group_name_H-M   'P 1'
#
loop_
_entity.id
_entity.type
_entity.pdbx_description
1 polymer ?
#
loop_
_entity_poly.entity_id
_entity_poly.type
_entity_poly.pdbx_seq_one_letter_code
_entity_poly.pdbx_strand_id
1 'polypeptide(L)'
;TKKDLEARYQELLKRANSVDEVLKVEAQISSLRAEIESAEGQMRYLKNQVALSTLTVSFYEKTVAAGFGYKFQRALRQGWDNLLWVIVGLANLWAILLFVAIVWIIIARIRRNRKRKKATASQS
;
A
#
# COMPACT_ATOMS: atom_id res chain seq x y z
N THR A 1 -24.54 -22.84 -16.63
CA THR A 1 -23.62 -23.76 -15.88
C THR A 1 -24.05 -25.22 -16.10
N LYS A 2 -23.32 -26.24 -15.62
CA LYS A 2 -23.76 -27.66 -15.77
C LYS A 2 -25.18 -27.91 -15.23
N LYS A 3 -25.60 -27.20 -14.16
CA LYS A 3 -26.97 -27.21 -13.63
C LYS A 3 -28.02 -26.63 -14.59
N ASP A 4 -27.69 -25.58 -15.35
CA ASP A 4 -28.59 -25.08 -16.41
C ASP A 4 -28.77 -26.09 -17.54
N LEU A 5 -27.73 -26.87 -17.86
CA LEU A 5 -27.80 -27.89 -18.90
C LEU A 5 -28.78 -29.00 -18.51
N GLU A 6 -28.75 -29.45 -17.24
CA GLU A 6 -29.71 -30.41 -16.69
C GLU A 6 -31.15 -29.92 -16.81
N ALA A 7 -31.41 -28.66 -16.44
CA ALA A 7 -32.73 -28.04 -16.56
C ALA A 7 -33.22 -28.01 -18.02
N ARG A 8 -32.33 -27.67 -18.97
CA ARG A 8 -32.63 -27.67 -20.41
C ARG A 8 -32.92 -29.07 -20.96
N TYR A 9 -32.19 -30.09 -20.51
CA TYR A 9 -32.44 -31.47 -20.92
C TYR A 9 -33.76 -32.01 -20.36
N GLN A 10 -34.13 -31.66 -19.13
CA GLN A 10 -35.45 -31.99 -18.57
C GLN A 10 -36.60 -31.35 -19.37
N GLU A 11 -36.38 -30.15 -19.91
CA GLU A 11 -37.36 -29.45 -20.75
C GLU A 11 -37.53 -30.08 -22.13
N LEU A 12 -36.44 -30.58 -22.72
CA LEU A 12 -36.45 -31.35 -23.97
C LEU A 12 -37.12 -32.72 -23.80
N LEU A 13 -36.91 -33.37 -22.65
CA LEU A 13 -37.59 -34.62 -22.25
C LEU A 13 -39.12 -34.46 -22.25
N LYS A 14 -39.64 -33.32 -21.78
CA LYS A 14 -41.09 -33.02 -21.79
C LYS A 14 -41.67 -32.85 -23.19
N ARG A 15 -40.84 -32.72 -24.23
CA ARG A 15 -41.25 -32.52 -25.64
C ARG A 15 -40.89 -33.70 -26.55
N ALA A 16 -40.24 -34.75 -26.02
CA ALA A 16 -39.82 -35.91 -26.79
C ALA A 16 -41.03 -36.78 -27.15
N ASN A 17 -41.17 -37.16 -28.42
CA ASN A 17 -42.35 -37.87 -28.94
C ASN A 17 -42.12 -39.39 -29.08
N SER A 18 -40.90 -39.89 -28.82
CA SER A 18 -40.57 -41.32 -28.88
C SER A 18 -39.82 -41.80 -27.63
N VAL A 19 -40.06 -43.06 -27.25
CA VAL A 19 -39.43 -43.72 -26.09
C VAL A 19 -37.91 -43.79 -26.21
N ASP A 20 -37.39 -43.91 -27.44
CA ASP A 20 -35.95 -44.00 -27.74
C ASP A 20 -35.21 -42.67 -27.45
N GLU A 21 -35.85 -41.53 -27.76
CA GLU A 21 -35.33 -40.20 -27.44
C GLU A 21 -35.35 -39.93 -25.93
N VAL A 22 -36.41 -40.33 -25.24
CA VAL A 22 -36.54 -40.21 -23.78
C VAL A 22 -35.40 -40.93 -23.07
N LEU A 23 -35.12 -42.19 -23.47
CA LEU A 23 -34.03 -42.99 -22.90
C LEU A 23 -32.65 -42.37 -23.15
N LYS A 24 -32.41 -41.80 -24.33
CA LYS A 24 -31.14 -41.11 -24.65
C LYS A 24 -30.93 -39.85 -23.81
N VAL A 25 -31.99 -39.07 -23.58
CA VAL A 25 -31.90 -37.86 -22.75
C VAL A 25 -31.72 -38.22 -21.27
N GLU A 26 -32.42 -39.23 -20.76
CA GLU A 26 -32.21 -39.70 -19.38
C GLU A 26 -30.78 -40.18 -19.14
N ALA A 27 -30.19 -40.90 -20.10
CA ALA A 27 -28.79 -41.33 -20.01
C ALA A 27 -27.83 -40.14 -19.92
N GLN A 28 -28.05 -39.08 -20.71
CA GLN A 28 -27.24 -37.86 -20.64
C GLN A 28 -27.44 -37.10 -19.32
N ILE A 29 -28.67 -37.01 -18.81
CA ILE A 29 -28.96 -36.39 -17.51
C ILE A 29 -28.29 -37.17 -16.38
N SER A 30 -28.35 -38.50 -16.42
CA SER A 30 -27.71 -39.36 -15.41
C SER A 30 -26.19 -39.19 -15.40
N SER A 31 -25.55 -39.19 -16.59
CA SER A 31 -24.11 -38.91 -16.72
C SER A 31 -23.75 -37.52 -16.19
N LEU A 32 -24.56 -36.51 -16.51
CA LEU A 32 -24.32 -35.13 -16.07
C LEU A 32 -24.46 -35.00 -14.54
N ARG A 33 -25.44 -35.68 -13.94
CA ARG A 33 -25.57 -35.75 -12.47
C ARG A 33 -24.37 -36.41 -11.82
N ALA A 34 -23.91 -37.53 -12.37
CA ALA A 34 -22.73 -38.22 -11.85
C ALA A 34 -21.48 -37.30 -11.88
N GLU A 35 -21.29 -36.53 -12.95
CA GLU A 35 -20.21 -35.55 -13.03
C GLU A 35 -20.36 -34.40 -12.02
N ILE A 36 -21.58 -33.90 -11.80
CA ILE A 36 -21.85 -32.83 -10.83
C ILE A 36 -21.56 -33.33 -9.41
N GLU A 37 -22.07 -34.49 -9.01
CA GLU A 37 -21.82 -35.06 -7.68
C GLU A 37 -20.34 -35.31 -7.43
N SER A 38 -19.60 -35.81 -8.43
CA SER A 38 -18.15 -35.98 -8.34
C SER A 38 -17.43 -34.65 -8.10
N ALA A 39 -17.77 -33.61 -8.88
CA ALA A 39 -17.15 -32.29 -8.76
C ALA A 39 -17.50 -31.60 -7.42
N GLU A 40 -18.76 -31.68 -6.97
CA GLU A 40 -19.19 -31.13 -5.68
C GLU A 40 -18.53 -31.88 -4.51
N GLY A 41 -18.37 -33.21 -4.62
CA GLY A 41 -17.65 -34.04 -3.67
C GLY A 41 -16.19 -33.62 -3.51
N GLN A 42 -15.46 -33.45 -4.63
CA GLN A 42 -14.07 -32.98 -4.62
C GLN A 42 -13.94 -31.58 -4.01
N MET A 43 -14.82 -30.66 -4.39
CA MET A 43 -14.83 -29.30 -3.83
C MET A 43 -15.01 -29.33 -2.31
N ARG A 44 -15.98 -30.12 -1.83
CA ARG A 44 -16.26 -30.25 -0.40
C ARG A 44 -15.08 -30.88 0.35
N TYR A 45 -14.41 -31.87 -0.25
CA TYR A 45 -13.19 -32.44 0.30
C TYR A 45 -12.05 -31.42 0.43
N LEU A 46 -11.76 -30.66 -0.63
CA LEU A 46 -10.74 -29.61 -0.62
C LEU A 46 -11.06 -28.51 0.40
N LYS A 47 -12.33 -28.11 0.49
CA LYS A 47 -12.79 -27.10 1.44
C LYS A 47 -12.59 -27.55 2.89
N ASN A 48 -12.82 -28.83 3.18
CA ASN A 48 -12.57 -29.41 4.50
C ASN A 48 -11.06 -29.46 4.82
N GLN A 49 -10.21 -29.81 3.84
CA GLN A 49 -8.75 -29.77 4.05
C GLN A 49 -8.26 -28.36 4.38
N VAL A 50 -8.75 -27.34 3.67
CA VAL A 50 -8.40 -25.94 3.96
C VAL A 50 -8.91 -25.51 5.32
N ALA A 51 -10.13 -25.89 5.72
CA ALA A 51 -10.69 -25.55 7.03
C ALA A 51 -9.91 -26.18 8.20
N LEU A 52 -9.31 -27.36 7.98
CA LEU A 52 -8.45 -28.05 8.96
C LEU A 52 -6.99 -27.59 8.91
N SER A 53 -6.60 -26.79 7.90
CA SER A 53 -5.24 -26.29 7.76
C SER A 53 -5.01 -25.17 8.78
N THR A 54 -4.23 -25.48 9.82
CA THR A 54 -3.77 -24.47 10.78
C THR A 54 -2.68 -23.63 10.12
N LEU A 55 -2.97 -22.34 9.87
CA LEU A 55 -2.00 -21.41 9.31
C LEU A 55 -1.01 -20.98 10.41
N THR A 56 0.15 -21.62 10.50
CA THR A 56 1.21 -21.22 11.44
C THR A 56 1.95 -20.01 10.89
N VAL A 57 1.65 -18.81 11.42
CA VAL A 57 2.35 -17.57 11.06
C VAL A 57 3.45 -17.30 12.09
N SER A 58 4.72 -17.44 11.69
CA SER A 58 5.86 -17.10 12.55
C SER A 58 6.30 -15.65 12.31
N PHE A 59 6.09 -14.79 13.31
CA PHE A 59 6.64 -13.44 13.33
C PHE A 59 7.94 -13.42 14.13
N TYR A 60 9.00 -12.87 13.54
CA TYR A 60 10.25 -12.58 14.24
C TYR A 60 10.48 -11.07 14.25
N GLU A 61 10.46 -10.48 15.45
CA GLU A 61 10.95 -9.13 15.62
C GLU A 61 12.47 -9.15 15.45
N LYS A 62 12.97 -8.35 14.52
CA LYS A 62 14.41 -8.18 14.32
C LYS A 62 14.91 -7.33 15.49
N THR A 63 15.10 -7.95 16.66
CA THR A 63 15.69 -7.31 17.83
C THR A 63 17.10 -6.90 17.43
N VAL A 64 17.25 -5.63 17.08
CA VAL A 64 18.54 -5.08 16.68
C VAL A 64 19.46 -5.27 17.87
N ALA A 65 20.53 -6.03 17.68
CA ALA A 65 21.40 -6.51 18.74
C ALA A 65 21.62 -5.41 19.80
N ALA A 66 21.07 -5.59 20.99
CA ALA A 66 21.16 -4.61 22.08
C ALA A 66 22.57 -4.54 22.69
N GLY A 67 23.54 -5.22 22.07
CA GLY A 67 24.93 -5.27 22.49
C GLY A 67 25.61 -3.91 22.36
N PHE A 68 26.59 -3.70 23.25
CA PHE A 68 27.41 -2.49 23.29
C PHE A 68 28.01 -2.13 21.93
N GLY A 69 28.49 -3.12 21.16
CA GLY A 69 29.07 -2.87 19.84
C GLY A 69 28.12 -2.24 18.82
N TYR A 70 26.85 -2.66 18.79
CA TYR A 70 25.85 -2.04 17.91
C TYR A 70 25.52 -0.61 18.36
N LYS A 71 25.34 -0.40 19.67
CA LYS A 71 25.11 0.93 20.24
C LYS A 71 26.29 1.88 19.97
N PHE A 72 27.52 1.39 20.11
CA PHE A 72 28.75 2.13 19.84
C PHE A 72 28.87 2.51 18.35
N GLN A 73 28.70 1.54 17.44
CA GLN A 73 28.73 1.81 16.00
C GLN A 73 27.65 2.81 15.58
N ARG A 74 26.43 2.69 16.13
CA ARG A 74 25.35 3.63 15.86
C ARG A 74 25.69 5.03 16.39
N ALA A 75 26.16 5.13 17.63
CA ALA A 75 26.56 6.40 18.22
C ALA A 75 27.72 7.06 17.44
N LEU A 76 28.67 6.28 16.92
CA LEU A 76 29.79 6.79 16.13
C LEU A 76 29.33 7.35 14.78
N ARG A 77 28.44 6.65 14.06
CA ARG A 77 27.84 7.17 12.82
C ARG A 77 27.05 8.45 13.07
N GLN A 78 26.24 8.45 14.12
CA GLN A 78 25.40 9.59 14.48
C GLN A 78 26.24 10.79 14.93
N GLY A 79 27.33 10.55 15.65
CA GLY A 79 28.32 11.57 16.02
C GLY A 79 29.07 12.12 14.80
N TRP A 80 29.38 11.29 13.83
CA TRP A 80 30.03 11.71 12.57
C TRP A 80 29.15 12.66 11.77
N ASP A 81 27.86 12.34 11.62
CA ASP A 81 26.90 13.22 10.95
C ASP A 81 26.79 14.58 11.66
N ASN A 82 26.72 14.57 12.99
CA ASN A 82 26.68 15.80 13.78
C ASN A 82 27.95 16.64 13.62
N LEU A 83 29.13 16.01 13.54
CA LEU A 83 30.38 16.70 13.28
C LEU A 83 30.39 17.36 11.90
N LEU A 84 29.93 16.65 10.87
CA LEU A 84 29.78 17.21 9.52
C LEU A 84 28.84 18.41 9.52
N TRP A 85 27.71 18.34 10.24
CA TRP A 85 26.78 19.46 10.38
C TRP A 85 27.42 20.70 11.02
N VAL A 86 28.27 20.52 12.04
CA VAL A 86 29.01 21.63 12.66
C VAL A 86 29.97 22.25 11.65
N ILE A 87 30.75 21.44 10.92
CA ILE A 87 31.69 21.92 9.90
C ILE A 87 30.95 22.67 8.79
N VAL A 88 29.84 22.12 8.30
CA VAL A 88 28.98 22.76 7.29
C VAL A 88 28.38 24.06 7.83
N GLY A 89 27.97 24.10 9.11
CA GLY A 89 27.49 25.31 9.77
C GLY A 89 28.56 26.40 9.82
N LEU A 90 29.80 26.04 10.20
CA LEU A 90 30.94 26.96 10.16
C LEU A 90 31.26 27.40 8.73
N ALA A 91 31.21 26.50 7.76
CA ALA A 91 31.39 26.84 6.35
C ALA A 91 30.28 27.75 5.82
N ASN A 92 29.09 27.73 6.40
CA ASN A 92 27.96 28.60 6.03
C ASN A 92 27.92 29.93 6.83
N LEU A 93 28.93 30.24 7.67
CA LEU A 93 28.97 31.52 8.37
C LEU A 93 28.92 32.72 7.40
N TRP A 94 29.53 32.60 6.21
CA TRP A 94 29.45 33.65 5.19
C TRP A 94 28.01 33.86 4.67
N ALA A 95 27.20 32.79 4.56
CA ALA A 95 25.80 32.88 4.18
C ALA A 95 24.97 33.61 5.26
N ILE A 96 25.26 33.35 6.54
CA ILE A 96 24.65 34.08 7.67
C ILE A 96 25.04 35.56 7.63
N LEU A 97 26.31 35.88 7.38
CA LEU A 97 26.77 37.28 7.25
C LEU A 97 26.10 38.01 6.08
N LEU A 98 25.96 37.36 4.92
CA LEU A 98 25.24 37.92 3.77
C LEU A 98 23.75 38.15 4.10
N PHE A 99 23.11 37.20 4.77
CA PHE A 99 21.72 37.33 5.19
C PHE A 99 21.52 38.54 6.13
N VAL A 100 22.38 38.68 7.14
CA VAL A 100 22.36 39.83 8.06
C VAL A 100 22.61 41.15 7.32
N ALA A 101 23.55 41.17 6.37
CA ALA A 101 23.82 42.37 5.56
C ALA A 101 22.61 42.79 4.71
N ILE A 102 21.93 41.84 4.07
CA ILE A 102 20.71 42.11 3.29
C ILE A 102 19.60 42.67 4.18
N VAL A 103 19.34 42.05 5.34
CA VAL A 103 18.33 42.51 6.30
C VAL A 103 18.65 43.93 6.78
N TRP A 104 19.92 44.21 7.10
CA TRP A 104 20.36 45.54 7.51
C TRP A 104 20.13 46.59 6.40
N ILE A 105 20.45 46.27 5.14
CA ILE A 105 20.21 47.15 4.00
C ILE A 105 18.71 47.45 3.84
N ILE A 106 17.85 46.45 3.96
CA ILE A 106 16.38 46.63 3.87
C ILE A 106 15.89 47.55 4.99
N ILE A 107 16.30 47.31 6.24
CA ILE A 107 15.92 48.14 7.38
C ILE A 107 16.42 49.58 7.20
N ALA A 108 17.66 49.76 6.77
CA ALA A 108 18.24 51.07 6.50
C ALA A 108 17.46 51.82 5.40
N ARG A 109 17.06 51.11 4.33
CA ARG A 109 16.27 51.68 3.23
C ARG A 109 14.86 52.09 3.68
N ILE A 110 14.19 51.26 4.49
CA ILE A 110 12.89 51.57 5.08
C ILE A 110 13.00 52.79 6.02
N ARG A 111 14.01 52.83 6.89
CA ARG A 111 14.24 53.98 7.79
C ARG A 111 14.53 55.27 7.03
N ARG A 112 15.33 55.23 5.95
CA ARG A 112 15.59 56.41 5.10
C ARG A 112 14.33 56.90 4.39
N ASN A 113 13.49 56.01 3.86
CA ASN A 113 12.24 56.39 3.20
C ASN A 113 11.22 57.00 4.16
N ARG A 114 11.18 56.56 5.42
CA ARG A 114 10.33 57.17 6.45
C ARG A 114 10.75 58.60 6.83
N LYS A 115 12.06 58.91 6.80
CA LYS A 115 12.55 60.29 7.05
C LYS A 115 12.16 61.25 5.92
N ARG A 116 12.19 60.80 4.66
CA ARG A 116 11.79 61.62 3.50
C ARG A 116 10.31 61.99 3.52
N LYS A 117 9.41 61.06 3.91
CA LYS A 117 7.96 61.32 3.98
C LYS A 117 7.57 62.32 5.08
N LYS A 118 8.35 62.45 6.16
CA LYS A 118 8.09 63.44 7.21
C LYS A 118 8.48 64.87 6.81
N ALA A 119 9.46 65.03 5.91
CA ALA A 119 9.87 66.34 5.41
C ALA A 119 8.84 66.94 4.43
N THR A 120 8.15 66.11 3.64
CA THR A 120 7.14 66.56 2.67
C THR A 120 5.78 66.86 3.29
N ALA A 121 5.46 66.29 4.46
CA ALA A 121 4.20 66.53 5.17
C ALA A 121 4.22 67.79 6.08
N SER A 122 5.35 68.49 6.18
CA SER A 122 5.51 69.73 6.96
C SER A 122 5.51 70.99 6.08
N GLN A 123 5.28 70.85 4.77
CA GLN A 123 5.26 71.96 3.80
C GLN A 123 3.90 72.13 3.10
N SER A 124 2.84 71.46 3.56
CA SER A 124 1.45 71.70 3.14
C SER A 124 0.65 72.35 4.26
#